data_AF-A0A2P6R2U0-F1
#
_entry.id   AF-A0A2P6R2U0-F1
#
_cell.length_a   1.000
_cell.length_b   1.000
_cell.length_c   1.000
_cell.angle_alpha   90.00
_cell.angle_beta   90.00
_cell.angle_gamma   90.00
#
_symmetry.space_group_name_H-M   'P 1'
#
loop_
_entity.id
_entity.type
_entity.pdbx_description
1 polymer ?
#
loop_
_entity_poly.entity_id
_entity_poly.type
_entity_poly.pdbx_seq_one_letter_code
_entity_poly.pdbx_strand_id
1 'polypeptide(L)'
;MDTASATAMKALNLLATPTKQRATASTNLTSQTPPTKPNSHTLHLQSSNPRTRAIFLTRCSTKPDTYTDNQEDQNSTVEPNLNSKPLNPSPLTSVDPLSSPISSFPSSSTKGLVFDLGVENSWDGAGVGSPVVKRFLGDEEERWYMWYNGRSNSNPGSDSIGLAISSNGVHWNRGRGAVQSSQDVGLVMSSGKDWWAFDTLSIRPSEVVVMSSSKVRASSAVYWLYYTGYSPEKVEISEVPIGLENPEQSGQVFKSLLGLAISQDGRHWARIEGEHHSGALFDVGMEKDWDSSFIAGSHVVFHERGDLRMYYHSFDLENGHYGIGIARSRDGMKWVKLGKIIGGGRSGGFDELGAMNPCVVRKRGSGEYLMAYEGVVGNGGRSIGLAVSRDGLKDWTRCGDEAVLKSSEKSGWDSNGVGSPCLVQMDGEEDEWRLYYRGVGIGGRTGIGMAVSEGSDYRSFRRWAGFHL
;
A
#
# COMPACT_ATOMS: atom_id res chain seq x y z
N MET A 1 25.69 43.71 -33.90
CA MET A 1 26.14 43.88 -35.29
C MET A 1 27.63 43.57 -35.32
N ASP A 2 27.98 42.70 -36.26
CA ASP A 2 29.32 42.36 -36.82
C ASP A 2 30.39 41.79 -35.87
N THR A 3 30.60 40.47 -35.76
CA THR A 3 31.22 39.44 -36.65
C THR A 3 32.74 39.45 -36.79
N ALA A 4 33.31 38.23 -36.64
CA ALA A 4 34.54 37.66 -37.21
C ALA A 4 35.87 37.92 -36.45
N SER A 5 36.84 37.00 -36.34
CA SER A 5 36.96 35.54 -36.56
C SER A 5 38.38 35.10 -36.10
N ALA A 6 38.46 34.03 -35.29
CA ALA A 6 39.41 32.91 -35.35
C ALA A 6 40.94 33.09 -35.59
N THR A 7 41.76 32.46 -34.72
CA THR A 7 43.09 31.88 -35.04
C THR A 7 43.49 30.91 -33.90
N ALA A 8 43.43 29.59 -34.10
CA ALA A 8 44.51 28.66 -34.49
C ALA A 8 45.22 27.94 -33.31
N MET A 9 45.10 26.61 -33.25
CA MET A 9 46.02 25.73 -32.52
C MET A 9 46.62 24.67 -33.45
N LYS A 10 47.94 24.48 -33.29
CA LYS A 10 48.83 23.65 -34.10
C LYS A 10 48.61 22.14 -33.91
N ALA A 11 48.91 21.39 -34.96
CA ALA A 11 49.02 19.94 -35.03
C ALA A 11 50.48 19.44 -35.09
N LEU A 12 50.61 18.11 -35.07
CA LEU A 12 51.76 17.20 -35.38
C LEU A 12 52.66 16.83 -34.17
N ASN A 13 53.11 15.58 -33.94
CA ASN A 13 53.02 14.27 -34.62
C ASN A 13 53.57 13.17 -33.68
N LEU A 14 52.96 11.99 -33.54
CA LEU A 14 53.25 10.66 -34.17
C LEU A 14 54.60 9.96 -33.83
N LEU A 15 54.49 8.71 -33.32
CA LEU A 15 55.14 7.43 -33.74
C LEU A 15 54.95 6.39 -32.60
N ALA A 16 54.14 5.32 -32.70
CA ALA A 16 54.19 4.09 -33.51
C ALA A 16 54.98 2.91 -32.87
N THR A 17 54.21 1.90 -32.40
CA THR A 17 54.31 0.41 -32.46
C THR A 17 55.67 -0.32 -32.43
N PRO A 18 55.70 -1.59 -31.94
CA PRO A 18 55.57 -2.69 -32.91
C PRO A 18 54.67 -3.88 -32.49
N THR A 19 54.31 -4.59 -33.55
CA THR A 19 53.42 -5.73 -33.82
C THR A 19 53.91 -7.09 -33.31
N LYS A 20 52.98 -8.06 -33.09
CA LYS A 20 53.17 -9.48 -33.47
C LYS A 20 51.84 -10.24 -33.69
N GLN A 21 51.67 -10.73 -34.92
CA GLN A 21 50.76 -11.77 -35.44
C GLN A 21 51.23 -13.18 -34.98
N ARG A 22 50.58 -14.34 -35.12
CA ARG A 22 49.27 -14.89 -35.56
C ARG A 22 49.41 -16.42 -35.35
N ALA A 23 48.34 -17.15 -34.99
CA ALA A 23 48.22 -18.57 -35.35
C ALA A 23 46.74 -19.02 -35.33
N THR A 24 46.32 -19.58 -36.45
CA THR A 24 45.05 -20.24 -36.74
C THR A 24 45.18 -21.74 -36.50
N ALA A 25 44.14 -22.39 -35.96
CA ALA A 25 43.92 -23.82 -36.19
C ALA A 25 42.40 -24.12 -36.22
N SER A 26 41.97 -24.63 -37.36
CA SER A 26 40.68 -25.27 -37.59
C SER A 26 40.90 -26.78 -37.51
N THR A 27 39.99 -27.51 -36.88
CA THR A 27 39.92 -28.98 -36.96
C THR A 27 38.49 -29.40 -37.24
N ASN A 28 38.26 -29.89 -38.46
CA ASN A 28 37.16 -30.77 -38.81
C ASN A 28 37.47 -32.17 -38.30
N LEU A 29 36.49 -32.84 -37.70
CA LEU A 29 36.40 -34.30 -37.74
C LEU A 29 34.94 -34.72 -37.92
N THR A 30 34.67 -35.32 -39.08
CA THR A 30 33.48 -36.09 -39.43
C THR A 30 33.51 -37.47 -38.77
N SER A 31 32.38 -37.98 -38.26
CA SER A 31 31.73 -39.20 -38.79
C SER A 31 30.58 -39.75 -37.90
N GLN A 32 29.44 -40.01 -38.57
CA GLN A 32 28.52 -41.14 -38.43
C GLN A 32 27.45 -41.18 -37.30
N THR A 33 26.21 -40.92 -37.72
CA THR A 33 24.95 -41.51 -37.20
C THR A 33 24.77 -42.97 -37.65
N PRO A 34 23.94 -43.79 -36.96
CA PRO A 34 22.59 -44.00 -37.48
C PRO A 34 21.47 -43.93 -36.41
N PRO A 35 20.19 -43.81 -36.83
CA PRO A 35 19.08 -43.39 -35.98
C PRO A 35 18.18 -44.56 -35.52
N THR A 36 17.54 -44.40 -34.37
CA THR A 36 16.37 -45.21 -33.95
C THR A 36 15.27 -44.30 -33.41
N LYS A 37 14.22 -44.10 -34.25
CA LYS A 37 12.82 -43.81 -33.84
C LYS A 37 12.15 -45.14 -33.44
N PRO A 38 11.08 -45.21 -32.63
CA PRO A 38 9.77 -44.55 -32.84
C PRO A 38 9.11 -44.05 -31.50
N ASN A 39 7.95 -43.41 -31.36
CA ASN A 39 6.76 -43.15 -32.18
C ASN A 39 6.11 -41.84 -31.70
N SER A 40 5.65 -41.02 -32.64
CA SER A 40 4.75 -39.88 -32.42
C SER A 40 3.31 -40.35 -32.53
N HIS A 41 2.48 -40.08 -31.52
CA HIS A 41 1.02 -40.01 -31.69
C HIS A 41 0.62 -38.55 -31.94
N THR A 42 0.58 -38.18 -33.21
CA THR A 42 -0.12 -36.98 -33.69
C THR A 42 -1.53 -37.39 -34.10
N LEU A 43 -2.53 -36.88 -33.40
CA LEU A 43 -3.89 -36.83 -33.93
C LEU A 43 -4.00 -35.56 -34.78
N HIS A 44 -3.99 -35.77 -36.10
CA HIS A 44 -4.55 -34.84 -37.06
C HIS A 44 -6.07 -34.83 -36.91
N LEU A 45 -6.68 -33.66 -36.73
CA LEU A 45 -7.97 -33.39 -37.35
C LEU A 45 -7.88 -32.09 -38.13
N GLN A 46 -8.31 -32.18 -39.39
CA GLN A 46 -8.27 -31.12 -40.38
C GLN A 46 -9.31 -30.02 -40.10
N SER A 47 -8.94 -28.84 -40.58
CA SER A 47 -9.69 -27.59 -40.64
C SER A 47 -11.02 -27.66 -41.39
N SER A 48 -12.00 -26.88 -40.91
CA SER A 48 -12.97 -26.18 -41.77
C SER A 48 -13.33 -24.81 -41.16
N ASN A 49 -12.98 -23.74 -41.87
CA ASN A 49 -13.34 -22.32 -41.66
C ASN A 49 -14.85 -22.05 -41.98
N PRO A 50 -15.37 -20.80 -41.91
CA PRO A 50 -15.66 -20.00 -40.72
C PRO A 50 -17.15 -19.54 -40.70
N ARG A 51 -17.72 -19.22 -39.53
CA ARG A 51 -18.96 -18.43 -39.47
C ARG A 51 -18.88 -17.35 -38.40
N THR A 52 -18.79 -16.12 -38.89
CA THR A 52 -19.14 -14.86 -38.25
C THR A 52 -20.33 -14.98 -37.30
N ARG A 53 -20.18 -14.52 -36.06
CA ARG A 53 -21.32 -14.07 -35.26
C ARG A 53 -20.97 -12.86 -34.42
N ALA A 54 -21.94 -11.96 -34.45
CA ALA A 54 -21.84 -10.55 -34.18
C ALA A 54 -21.95 -10.22 -32.69
N ILE A 55 -21.41 -9.04 -32.41
CA ILE A 55 -21.46 -8.26 -31.18
C ILE A 55 -22.92 -7.96 -30.82
N PHE A 56 -23.37 -8.31 -29.62
CA PHE A 56 -24.63 -7.82 -29.06
C PHE A 56 -24.35 -6.56 -28.23
N LEU A 57 -24.66 -5.41 -28.83
CA LEU A 57 -24.90 -4.15 -28.15
C LEU A 57 -26.39 -4.07 -27.83
N THR A 58 -26.78 -4.00 -26.56
CA THR A 58 -28.12 -3.54 -26.17
C THR A 58 -28.04 -2.07 -25.78
N ARG A 59 -28.42 -1.21 -26.72
CA ARG A 59 -28.73 0.21 -26.50
C ARG A 59 -30.16 0.36 -25.97
N CYS A 60 -30.32 1.33 -25.08
CA CYS A 60 -31.57 1.90 -24.60
C CYS A 60 -32.52 2.33 -25.72
N SER A 61 -33.83 2.34 -25.45
CA SER A 61 -34.82 3.10 -26.20
C SER A 61 -35.81 3.80 -25.24
N THR A 62 -36.15 5.02 -25.59
CA THR A 62 -37.01 5.98 -24.88
C THR A 62 -38.26 6.30 -25.71
N LYS A 63 -39.40 6.50 -25.01
CA LYS A 63 -40.56 7.40 -25.32
C LYS A 63 -41.59 6.99 -26.40
N PRO A 64 -42.81 7.62 -26.51
CA PRO A 64 -43.62 8.44 -25.56
C PRO A 64 -45.18 8.20 -25.62
N ASP A 65 -45.93 9.07 -24.89
CA ASP A 65 -47.34 9.55 -25.08
C ASP A 65 -48.54 8.80 -24.44
N THR A 66 -49.73 9.38 -24.17
CA THR A 66 -50.24 10.59 -23.44
C THR A 66 -51.78 10.39 -23.23
N TYR A 67 -52.40 10.96 -22.16
CA TYR A 67 -53.85 11.33 -21.97
C TYR A 67 -54.90 10.17 -21.89
N THR A 68 -56.01 10.15 -21.11
CA THR A 68 -56.85 11.16 -20.39
C THR A 68 -57.76 10.48 -19.31
N ASP A 69 -58.10 11.23 -18.26
CA ASP A 69 -59.32 11.31 -17.41
C ASP A 69 -60.14 10.07 -16.93
N ASN A 70 -60.38 10.01 -15.60
CA ASN A 70 -61.69 10.36 -15.01
C ASN A 70 -61.64 10.55 -13.48
N GLN A 71 -62.48 11.48 -13.02
CA GLN A 71 -62.68 12.04 -11.68
C GLN A 71 -63.21 11.05 -10.63
N GLU A 72 -62.95 11.32 -9.34
CA GLU A 72 -63.99 11.79 -8.40
C GLU A 72 -63.36 12.42 -7.13
N ASP A 73 -63.92 13.58 -6.77
CA ASP A 73 -63.61 14.44 -5.64
C ASP A 73 -63.99 13.81 -4.28
N GLN A 74 -63.29 14.18 -3.19
CA GLN A 74 -63.90 14.91 -2.07
C GLN A 74 -62.83 15.60 -1.20
N ASN A 75 -62.96 16.93 -1.15
CA ASN A 75 -62.27 17.87 -0.28
C ASN A 75 -62.90 17.87 1.12
N SER A 76 -62.12 17.99 2.19
CA SER A 76 -62.43 19.00 3.22
C SER A 76 -61.22 19.34 4.09
N THR A 77 -60.95 20.64 4.12
CA THR A 77 -59.95 21.38 4.88
C THR A 77 -60.51 21.77 6.23
N VAL A 78 -59.82 21.52 7.36
CA VAL A 78 -59.90 22.37 8.58
C VAL A 78 -58.61 22.23 9.42
N GLU A 79 -57.91 23.34 9.61
CA GLU A 79 -57.15 23.72 10.82
C GLU A 79 -57.70 25.09 11.26
N PRO A 80 -57.39 25.66 12.46
CA PRO A 80 -56.69 25.14 13.65
C PRO A 80 -57.43 25.49 14.98
N ASN A 81 -56.97 24.99 16.14
CA ASN A 81 -56.67 25.83 17.32
C ASN A 81 -56.18 25.08 18.58
N LEU A 82 -55.38 25.84 19.33
CA LEU A 82 -54.58 25.54 20.52
C LEU A 82 -55.38 25.16 21.79
N ASN A 83 -54.82 24.25 22.60
CA ASN A 83 -54.53 24.45 24.03
C ASN A 83 -54.10 23.14 24.73
N SER A 84 -52.88 23.08 25.27
CA SER A 84 -52.64 22.59 26.64
C SER A 84 -51.20 22.85 27.10
N LYS A 85 -51.10 23.23 28.37
CA LYS A 85 -49.92 23.70 29.11
C LYS A 85 -49.01 22.54 29.60
N PRO A 86 -47.77 22.84 30.02
CA PRO A 86 -46.66 21.88 30.09
C PRO A 86 -46.58 21.11 31.42
N LEU A 87 -46.09 19.87 31.34
CA LEU A 87 -45.69 19.04 32.49
C LEU A 87 -44.18 19.14 32.71
N ASN A 88 -43.79 19.57 33.91
CA ASN A 88 -42.41 19.58 34.41
C ASN A 88 -41.84 18.16 34.56
N PRO A 89 -40.56 17.92 34.22
CA PRO A 89 -39.81 16.79 34.74
C PRO A 89 -38.99 17.15 36.00
N SER A 90 -39.03 16.25 36.97
CA SER A 90 -38.29 16.25 38.25
C SER A 90 -36.77 16.03 38.04
N PRO A 91 -35.91 16.41 39.01
CA PRO A 91 -34.47 16.54 38.80
C PRO A 91 -33.74 15.19 38.89
N LEU A 92 -32.84 14.93 37.93
CA LEU A 92 -31.82 13.88 38.08
C LEU A 92 -30.63 14.40 38.89
N THR A 93 -30.20 13.55 39.81
CA THR A 93 -29.22 13.72 40.86
C THR A 93 -27.77 13.73 40.33
N SER A 94 -26.95 14.58 40.96
CA SER A 94 -25.48 14.51 41.12
C SER A 94 -24.60 14.42 39.87
N VAL A 95 -24.00 15.57 39.57
CA VAL A 95 -22.83 15.78 38.72
C VAL A 95 -21.57 15.45 39.55
N ASP A 96 -20.74 14.50 39.08
CA ASP A 96 -19.36 14.35 39.55
C ASP A 96 -18.41 15.15 38.62
N PRO A 97 -17.43 15.90 39.16
CA PRO A 97 -16.72 16.92 38.41
C PRO A 97 -15.45 16.41 37.73
N LEU A 98 -15.23 16.94 36.52
CA LEU A 98 -13.93 17.35 35.96
C LEU A 98 -12.85 16.25 35.78
N SER A 99 -12.70 15.79 34.54
CA SER A 99 -11.37 15.40 34.02
C SER A 99 -11.00 16.35 32.89
N SER A 100 -10.26 17.40 33.26
CA SER A 100 -9.49 18.19 32.30
C SER A 100 -8.48 17.27 31.60
N PRO A 101 -8.19 17.45 30.30
CA PRO A 101 -7.14 16.69 29.66
C PRO A 101 -5.81 17.13 30.28
N ILE A 102 -5.20 16.24 31.05
CA ILE A 102 -3.82 16.43 31.50
C ILE A 102 -2.98 16.47 30.22
N SER A 103 -2.42 17.64 29.94
CA SER A 103 -1.26 17.82 29.07
C SER A 103 -0.09 17.04 29.68
N SER A 104 -0.08 15.72 29.50
CA SER A 104 1.08 14.89 29.81
C SER A 104 2.04 15.02 28.64
N PHE A 105 3.18 15.67 28.88
CA PHE A 105 4.32 15.52 28.00
C PHE A 105 4.59 14.01 27.84
N PRO A 106 4.79 13.51 26.60
CA PRO A 106 5.07 12.10 26.41
C PRO A 106 6.34 11.75 27.20
N SER A 107 6.27 10.73 28.05
CA SER A 107 7.46 10.17 28.67
C SER A 107 8.42 9.73 27.57
N SER A 108 9.73 9.74 27.84
CA SER A 108 10.74 9.30 26.85
C SER A 108 10.41 7.93 26.22
N SER A 109 9.73 7.06 26.99
CA SER A 109 9.26 5.74 26.55
C SER A 109 8.13 5.75 25.53
N THR A 110 7.30 6.79 25.45
CA THR A 110 6.14 6.88 24.53
C THR A 110 6.34 7.90 23.41
N LYS A 111 7.52 8.53 23.33
CA LYS A 111 7.83 9.50 22.27
C LYS A 111 7.59 8.89 20.89
N GLY A 112 6.84 9.61 20.05
CA GLY A 112 6.44 9.18 18.72
C GLY A 112 5.22 8.26 18.67
N LEU A 113 4.78 7.63 19.76
CA LEU A 113 3.59 6.76 19.74
C LEU A 113 2.31 7.60 19.61
N VAL A 114 1.52 7.35 18.56
CA VAL A 114 0.23 8.05 18.34
C VAL A 114 -0.97 7.11 18.36
N PHE A 115 -0.74 5.80 18.26
CA PHE A 115 -1.78 4.80 18.27
C PHE A 115 -1.28 3.47 18.84
N ASP A 116 -1.63 3.19 20.08
CA ASP A 116 -1.23 1.98 20.82
C ASP A 116 -2.17 0.78 20.52
N LEU A 117 -1.97 -0.35 21.17
CA LEU A 117 -2.89 -1.48 21.13
C LEU A 117 -4.29 -1.10 21.64
N GLY A 118 -5.29 -1.81 21.11
CA GLY A 118 -6.65 -1.73 21.64
C GLY A 118 -6.75 -2.25 23.07
N VAL A 119 -7.92 -2.05 23.68
CA VAL A 119 -8.21 -2.62 25.01
C VAL A 119 -8.16 -4.14 24.97
N GLU A 120 -7.90 -4.76 26.11
CA GLU A 120 -7.90 -6.22 26.22
C GLU A 120 -9.23 -6.80 25.70
N ASN A 121 -9.13 -7.82 24.84
CA ASN A 121 -10.22 -8.47 24.10
C ASN A 121 -10.84 -7.69 22.93
N SER A 122 -10.33 -6.51 22.56
CA SER A 122 -10.72 -5.92 21.27
C SER A 122 -10.14 -6.72 20.10
N TRP A 123 -10.69 -6.48 18.91
CA TRP A 123 -10.21 -7.10 17.67
C TRP A 123 -8.78 -6.66 17.29
N ASP A 124 -8.29 -5.56 17.86
CA ASP A 124 -6.97 -4.96 17.68
C ASP A 124 -6.13 -4.90 18.98
N GLY A 125 -6.49 -5.71 19.99
CA GLY A 125 -5.89 -5.68 21.33
C GLY A 125 -4.54 -6.41 21.46
N ALA A 126 -4.16 -7.24 20.47
CA ALA A 126 -2.91 -8.01 20.47
C ALA A 126 -1.81 -7.40 19.60
N GLY A 127 -2.20 -6.72 18.52
CA GLY A 127 -1.28 -6.10 17.58
C GLY A 127 -1.94 -5.08 16.68
N VAL A 128 -1.20 -4.03 16.33
CA VAL A 128 -1.61 -3.02 15.35
C VAL A 128 -0.44 -2.64 14.44
N GLY A 129 -0.71 -2.32 13.19
CA GLY A 129 0.33 -1.97 12.23
C GLY A 129 -0.19 -1.57 10.87
N SER A 130 0.72 -1.57 9.89
CA SER A 130 0.46 -1.29 8.46
C SER A 130 -0.47 -0.08 8.25
N PRO A 131 -0.14 1.10 8.81
CA PRO A 131 -1.02 2.26 8.70
C PRO A 131 -1.14 2.73 7.25
N VAL A 132 -2.36 3.02 6.81
CA VAL A 132 -2.67 3.73 5.57
C VAL A 132 -3.43 4.99 5.94
N VAL A 133 -2.71 6.12 5.97
CA VAL A 133 -3.24 7.41 6.44
C VAL A 133 -3.60 8.30 5.27
N LYS A 134 -4.83 8.85 5.29
CA LYS A 134 -5.30 9.87 4.34
C LYS A 134 -5.78 11.12 5.08
N ARG A 135 -5.31 12.26 4.59
CA ARG A 135 -5.69 13.61 5.03
C ARG A 135 -6.65 14.21 4.02
N PHE A 136 -7.76 14.75 4.50
CA PHE A 136 -8.73 15.49 3.70
C PHE A 136 -8.90 16.88 4.31
N LEU A 137 -8.66 17.91 3.49
CA LEU A 137 -8.91 19.30 3.86
C LEU A 137 -10.25 19.74 3.28
N GLY A 138 -11.16 20.19 4.14
CA GLY A 138 -12.34 20.96 3.77
C GLY A 138 -12.21 22.41 4.22
N ASP A 139 -13.14 23.25 3.80
CA ASP A 139 -13.14 24.69 4.12
C ASP A 139 -13.27 24.95 5.62
N GLU A 140 -13.99 24.08 6.34
CA GLU A 140 -14.29 24.24 7.78
C GLU A 140 -13.63 23.18 8.67
N GLU A 141 -13.15 22.08 8.09
CA GLU A 141 -12.62 20.97 8.88
C GLU A 141 -11.50 20.20 8.19
N GLU A 142 -10.54 19.76 9.00
CA GLU A 142 -9.49 18.83 8.63
C GLU A 142 -9.89 17.43 9.13
N ARG A 143 -9.97 16.46 8.21
CA ARG A 143 -10.36 15.08 8.52
C ARG A 143 -9.26 14.11 8.14
N TRP A 144 -8.91 13.23 9.07
CA TRP A 144 -7.91 12.19 8.88
C TRP A 144 -8.54 10.81 9.04
N TYR A 145 -8.15 9.90 8.16
CA TYR A 145 -8.56 8.50 8.18
C TYR A 145 -7.30 7.66 8.22
N MET A 146 -7.31 6.62 9.06
CA MET A 146 -6.27 5.61 9.10
C MET A 146 -6.91 4.23 8.99
N TRP A 147 -6.66 3.56 7.87
CA TRP A 147 -6.89 2.13 7.78
C TRP A 147 -5.66 1.40 8.30
N TYR A 148 -5.84 0.42 9.17
CA TYR A 148 -4.74 -0.27 9.83
C TYR A 148 -5.06 -1.75 10.00
N ASN A 149 -4.03 -2.59 10.11
CA ASN A 149 -4.25 -3.98 10.50
C ASN A 149 -4.33 -4.07 12.03
N GLY A 150 -5.28 -4.88 12.52
CA GLY A 150 -5.43 -5.22 13.92
C GLY A 150 -5.49 -6.72 14.12
N ARG A 151 -4.96 -7.17 15.25
CA ARG A 151 -4.94 -8.57 15.67
C ARG A 151 -5.57 -8.73 17.04
N SER A 152 -6.35 -9.79 17.20
CA SER A 152 -6.96 -10.14 18.48
C SER A 152 -6.18 -11.23 19.20
N ASN A 153 -6.24 -11.23 20.53
CA ASN A 153 -5.67 -12.29 21.37
C ASN A 153 -6.40 -13.63 21.16
N SER A 154 -7.67 -13.60 20.75
CA SER A 154 -8.48 -14.80 20.52
C SER A 154 -8.14 -15.51 19.21
N ASN A 155 -7.55 -14.79 18.24
CA ASN A 155 -7.16 -15.34 16.96
C ASN A 155 -5.80 -14.76 16.51
N PRO A 156 -4.69 -15.21 17.12
CA PRO A 156 -3.37 -14.62 16.90
C PRO A 156 -2.81 -14.84 15.48
N GLY A 157 -3.42 -15.72 14.68
CA GLY A 157 -2.99 -16.02 13.31
C GLY A 157 -3.68 -15.18 12.23
N SER A 158 -4.64 -14.32 12.59
CA SER A 158 -5.48 -13.61 11.61
C SER A 158 -5.54 -12.12 11.91
N ASP A 159 -5.05 -11.33 10.98
CA ASP A 159 -5.21 -9.88 11.00
C ASP A 159 -6.52 -9.51 10.28
N SER A 160 -7.09 -8.41 10.72
CA SER A 160 -8.23 -7.76 10.05
C SER A 160 -7.94 -6.29 9.83
N ILE A 161 -8.73 -5.64 8.97
CA ILE A 161 -8.59 -4.22 8.66
C ILE A 161 -9.62 -3.44 9.46
N GLY A 162 -9.17 -2.41 10.16
CA GLY A 162 -10.05 -1.42 10.79
C GLY A 162 -9.81 -0.02 10.29
N LEU A 163 -10.70 0.87 10.72
CA LEU A 163 -10.67 2.30 10.47
C LEU A 163 -10.60 3.05 11.80
N ALA A 164 -9.69 4.01 11.89
CA ALA A 164 -9.65 5.05 12.90
C ALA A 164 -9.74 6.42 12.23
N ILE A 165 -10.30 7.41 12.94
CA ILE A 165 -10.43 8.79 12.46
C ILE A 165 -9.72 9.78 13.38
N SER A 166 -9.31 10.92 12.85
CA SER A 166 -8.70 12.00 13.62
C SER A 166 -9.06 13.36 13.02
N SER A 167 -9.09 14.40 13.84
CA SER A 167 -9.22 15.80 13.39
C SER A 167 -7.86 16.48 13.15
N ASN A 168 -6.77 15.88 13.62
CA ASN A 168 -5.45 16.50 13.56
C ASN A 168 -4.32 15.57 13.11
N GLY A 169 -4.63 14.30 12.85
CA GLY A 169 -3.68 13.26 12.45
C GLY A 169 -2.77 12.76 13.57
N VAL A 170 -3.03 13.15 14.82
CA VAL A 170 -2.22 12.79 16.00
C VAL A 170 -3.06 12.03 17.02
N HIS A 171 -4.25 12.54 17.34
CA HIS A 171 -5.17 11.90 18.26
C HIS A 171 -6.23 11.14 17.49
N TRP A 172 -6.24 9.82 17.64
CA TRP A 172 -7.06 8.93 16.85
C TRP A 172 -8.20 8.33 17.67
N ASN A 173 -9.41 8.43 17.14
CA ASN A 173 -10.59 7.73 17.65
C ASN A 173 -10.73 6.37 16.93
N ARG A 174 -10.88 5.31 17.72
CA ARG A 174 -11.02 3.92 17.26
C ARG A 174 -12.26 3.28 17.83
N GLY A 175 -12.80 2.28 17.13
CA GLY A 175 -13.94 1.49 17.61
C GLY A 175 -13.54 0.09 18.06
N ARG A 176 -14.28 -0.42 19.06
CA ARG A 176 -14.05 -1.73 19.68
C ARG A 176 -14.59 -2.91 18.88
N GLY A 177 -15.51 -2.68 17.95
CA GLY A 177 -16.21 -3.72 17.21
C GLY A 177 -16.30 -3.43 15.72
N ALA A 178 -17.07 -4.26 15.01
CA ALA A 178 -17.38 -4.04 13.61
C ALA A 178 -18.25 -2.80 13.43
N VAL A 179 -17.96 -2.01 12.40
CA VAL A 179 -18.79 -0.86 12.02
C VAL A 179 -20.21 -1.32 11.70
N GLN A 180 -21.21 -0.60 12.20
CA GLN A 180 -22.64 -0.86 11.95
C GLN A 180 -23.31 0.30 11.19
N SER A 181 -22.79 1.51 11.36
CA SER A 181 -23.28 2.74 10.75
C SER A 181 -22.20 3.45 9.93
N SER A 182 -22.61 4.43 9.12
CA SER A 182 -21.71 5.26 8.32
C SER A 182 -20.84 6.23 9.14
N GLN A 183 -21.13 6.38 10.44
CA GLN A 183 -20.34 7.22 11.36
C GLN A 183 -19.37 6.41 12.21
N ASP A 184 -19.56 5.10 12.28
CA ASP A 184 -18.78 4.24 13.16
C ASP A 184 -17.33 4.12 12.68
N VAL A 185 -16.48 3.74 13.62
CA VAL A 185 -15.08 3.35 13.41
C VAL A 185 -14.85 2.00 14.06
N GLY A 186 -13.74 1.34 13.78
CA GLY A 186 -13.47 -0.03 14.24
C GLY A 186 -13.21 -1.00 13.09
N LEU A 187 -13.56 -2.27 13.27
CA LEU A 187 -13.34 -3.33 12.28
C LEU A 187 -14.19 -3.10 11.03
N VAL A 188 -13.56 -3.01 9.85
CA VAL A 188 -14.22 -2.72 8.56
C VAL A 188 -14.13 -3.87 7.55
N MET A 189 -13.14 -4.75 7.69
CA MET A 189 -12.97 -5.89 6.79
C MET A 189 -12.21 -7.03 7.51
N SER A 190 -12.68 -8.26 7.34
CA SER A 190 -12.04 -9.49 7.82
C SER A 190 -11.74 -10.43 6.66
N SER A 191 -10.91 -11.44 6.89
CA SER A 191 -10.52 -12.48 5.92
C SER A 191 -11.72 -13.12 5.19
N GLY A 192 -11.47 -13.54 3.95
CA GLY A 192 -12.46 -14.22 3.12
C GLY A 192 -12.88 -15.57 3.73
N LYS A 193 -14.12 -15.98 3.47
CA LYS A 193 -14.65 -17.28 3.91
C LYS A 193 -14.70 -18.32 2.80
N ASP A 194 -14.55 -17.86 1.56
CA ASP A 194 -14.57 -18.72 0.39
C ASP A 194 -13.26 -19.51 0.32
N TRP A 195 -13.36 -20.84 0.32
CA TRP A 195 -12.21 -21.75 0.41
C TRP A 195 -11.19 -21.58 -0.73
N TRP A 196 -11.61 -21.01 -1.87
CA TRP A 196 -10.77 -20.76 -3.04
C TRP A 196 -10.10 -19.38 -3.03
N ALA A 197 -10.47 -18.50 -2.10
CA ALA A 197 -9.96 -17.14 -2.05
C ALA A 197 -8.52 -17.08 -1.49
N PHE A 198 -7.72 -16.14 -2.01
CA PHE A 198 -6.33 -15.94 -1.56
C PHE A 198 -6.21 -15.34 -0.16
N ASP A 199 -7.30 -14.81 0.39
CA ASP A 199 -7.31 -13.97 1.59
C ASP A 199 -8.02 -14.62 2.79
N THR A 200 -7.93 -15.95 2.88
CA THR A 200 -8.65 -16.78 3.87
C THR A 200 -7.98 -16.85 5.24
N LEU A 201 -6.65 -16.70 5.32
CA LEU A 201 -5.91 -16.75 6.59
C LEU A 201 -5.89 -15.39 7.28
N SER A 202 -5.48 -14.34 6.56
CA SER A 202 -5.22 -13.01 7.12
C SER A 202 -5.31 -11.94 6.04
N ILE A 203 -5.62 -10.69 6.41
CA ILE A 203 -5.60 -9.55 5.50
C ILE A 203 -4.96 -8.31 6.12
N ARG A 204 -4.33 -7.48 5.28
CA ARG A 204 -3.72 -6.21 5.70
C ARG A 204 -3.98 -5.10 4.69
N PRO A 205 -4.29 -3.87 5.13
CA PRO A 205 -4.42 -2.76 4.20
C PRO A 205 -3.04 -2.45 3.59
N SER A 206 -3.03 -1.96 2.35
CA SER A 206 -1.79 -1.57 1.68
C SER A 206 -1.87 -0.16 1.09
N GLU A 207 -2.99 0.19 0.46
CA GLU A 207 -3.23 1.56 -0.02
C GLU A 207 -4.74 1.83 -0.20
N VAL A 208 -5.18 3.06 0.05
CA VAL A 208 -6.55 3.51 -0.23
C VAL A 208 -6.55 4.67 -1.21
N VAL A 209 -6.98 4.43 -2.44
CA VAL A 209 -7.10 5.47 -3.47
C VAL A 209 -8.54 5.98 -3.50
N VAL A 210 -8.73 7.30 -3.55
CA VAL A 210 -10.04 7.91 -3.72
C VAL A 210 -10.24 8.27 -5.18
N MET A 211 -11.12 7.51 -5.85
CA MET A 211 -11.46 7.71 -7.26
C MET A 211 -12.69 8.64 -7.35
N SER A 212 -12.51 9.84 -7.91
CA SER A 212 -13.62 10.72 -8.26
C SER A 212 -13.91 10.63 -9.76
N SER A 213 -15.16 10.35 -10.13
CA SER A 213 -15.57 10.43 -11.53
C SER A 213 -15.87 11.89 -11.86
N SER A 214 -15.03 12.52 -12.68
CA SER A 214 -15.35 13.83 -13.28
C SER A 214 -16.48 13.74 -14.33
N LYS A 215 -16.93 12.53 -14.68
CA LYS A 215 -17.88 12.27 -15.77
C LYS A 215 -19.33 12.04 -15.32
N VAL A 216 -19.58 11.84 -14.02
CA VAL A 216 -20.93 11.63 -13.50
C VAL A 216 -21.22 12.75 -12.52
N ARG A 217 -22.34 13.47 -12.71
CA ARG A 217 -22.83 14.50 -11.77
C ARG A 217 -23.26 13.93 -10.40
N ALA A 218 -22.92 12.67 -10.10
CA ALA A 218 -23.11 12.04 -8.81
C ALA A 218 -21.84 12.29 -7.98
N SER A 219 -21.99 13.12 -6.96
CA SER A 219 -20.95 13.68 -6.11
C SER A 219 -20.30 12.70 -5.13
N SER A 220 -20.30 11.38 -5.39
CA SER A 220 -19.72 10.40 -4.47
C SER A 220 -18.38 9.90 -4.97
N ALA A 221 -17.33 10.24 -4.23
CA ALA A 221 -16.03 9.62 -4.40
C ALA A 221 -16.11 8.14 -3.97
N VAL A 222 -15.44 7.26 -4.72
CA VAL A 222 -15.38 5.82 -4.41
C VAL A 222 -13.98 5.51 -3.90
N TYR A 223 -13.91 4.92 -2.71
CA TYR A 223 -12.67 4.44 -2.12
C TYR A 223 -12.31 3.08 -2.73
N TRP A 224 -11.05 2.93 -3.09
CA TRP A 224 -10.45 1.68 -3.59
C TRP A 224 -9.37 1.27 -2.61
N LEU A 225 -9.58 0.17 -1.90
CA LEU A 225 -8.62 -0.44 -0.98
C LEU A 225 -7.87 -1.55 -1.71
N TYR A 226 -6.58 -1.31 -1.93
CA TYR A 226 -5.63 -2.35 -2.26
C TYR A 226 -5.13 -2.97 -0.97
N TYR A 227 -5.17 -4.29 -0.89
CA TYR A 227 -4.84 -5.02 0.33
C TYR A 227 -4.03 -6.27 0.02
N THR A 228 -3.26 -6.73 0.99
CA THR A 228 -2.55 -8.01 0.93
C THR A 228 -3.42 -9.06 1.61
N GLY A 229 -3.70 -10.16 0.91
CA GLY A 229 -4.36 -11.34 1.46
C GLY A 229 -3.40 -12.50 1.59
N TYR A 230 -3.51 -13.23 2.68
CA TYR A 230 -2.70 -14.41 2.98
C TYR A 230 -3.56 -15.66 2.95
N SER A 231 -3.00 -16.73 2.39
CA SER A 231 -3.58 -18.06 2.37
C SER A 231 -2.87 -18.96 3.40
N PRO A 232 -3.48 -20.08 3.84
CA PRO A 232 -2.83 -21.03 4.74
C PRO A 232 -1.65 -21.79 4.09
N GLU A 233 -1.46 -21.67 2.77
CA GLU A 233 -0.33 -22.26 2.07
C GLU A 233 0.98 -21.58 2.48
N LYS A 234 2.01 -22.39 2.71
CA LYS A 234 3.34 -21.91 3.09
C LYS A 234 4.20 -21.75 1.85
N VAL A 235 5.13 -20.80 1.89
CA VAL A 235 6.19 -20.70 0.90
C VAL A 235 7.21 -21.80 1.20
N GLU A 236 7.50 -22.63 0.20
CA GLU A 236 8.51 -23.68 0.32
C GLU A 236 9.91 -23.07 0.25
N ILE A 237 10.58 -22.99 1.40
CA ILE A 237 11.93 -22.44 1.51
C ILE A 237 12.77 -23.45 2.29
N SER A 238 13.83 -23.97 1.68
CA SER A 238 14.66 -25.03 2.27
C SER A 238 15.41 -24.58 3.52
N GLU A 239 15.85 -23.31 3.56
CA GLU A 239 16.46 -22.67 4.72
C GLU A 239 15.86 -21.26 4.84
N VAL A 240 15.20 -20.93 5.95
CA VAL A 240 14.62 -19.59 6.16
C VAL A 240 15.76 -18.58 6.31
N PRO A 241 15.97 -17.67 5.34
CA PRO A 241 17.02 -16.67 5.42
C PRO A 241 16.80 -15.75 6.62
N ILE A 242 17.90 -15.22 7.17
CA ILE A 242 17.85 -14.27 8.28
C ILE A 242 16.97 -13.08 7.89
N GLY A 243 16.00 -12.73 8.74
CA GLY A 243 15.08 -11.63 8.45
C GLY A 243 13.95 -11.98 7.48
N LEU A 244 13.84 -13.22 6.97
CA LEU A 244 12.67 -13.71 6.23
C LEU A 244 11.59 -14.26 7.17
N GLU A 245 11.32 -13.55 8.25
CA GLU A 245 10.12 -13.79 9.02
C GLU A 245 9.06 -12.82 8.50
N ASN A 246 7.84 -13.32 8.27
CA ASN A 246 6.69 -12.42 8.27
C ASN A 246 6.78 -11.66 9.60
N PRO A 247 6.91 -10.32 9.62
CA PRO A 247 7.29 -9.55 10.82
C PRO A 247 6.38 -9.73 12.05
N GLU A 248 5.35 -10.55 11.93
CA GLU A 248 4.24 -10.66 12.86
C GLU A 248 3.68 -12.09 13.01
N GLN A 249 4.26 -13.13 12.39
CA GLN A 249 3.83 -14.53 12.57
C GLN A 249 5.03 -15.47 12.70
N SER A 250 4.96 -16.36 13.69
CA SER A 250 6.02 -17.26 14.14
C SER A 250 6.69 -18.05 13.01
N GLY A 251 7.89 -17.63 12.60
CA GLY A 251 8.87 -18.42 11.83
C GLY A 251 8.40 -19.02 10.51
N GLN A 252 7.27 -18.57 9.94
CA GLN A 252 6.69 -19.13 8.72
C GLN A 252 6.25 -18.02 7.76
N VAL A 253 6.58 -18.22 6.49
CA VAL A 253 6.15 -17.34 5.39
C VAL A 253 4.96 -18.00 4.72
N PHE A 254 3.82 -17.31 4.76
CA PHE A 254 2.61 -17.73 4.05
C PHE A 254 2.57 -17.11 2.66
N LYS A 255 2.00 -17.83 1.69
CA LYS A 255 1.74 -17.27 0.37
C LYS A 255 0.77 -16.11 0.50
N SER A 256 1.10 -15.01 -0.16
CA SER A 256 0.27 -13.82 -0.22
C SER A 256 0.09 -13.35 -1.65
N LEU A 257 -1.11 -12.82 -1.92
CA LEU A 257 -1.48 -12.17 -3.17
C LEU A 257 -2.14 -10.82 -2.88
N LEU A 258 -2.33 -10.02 -3.93
CA LEU A 258 -2.88 -8.69 -3.85
C LEU A 258 -4.36 -8.66 -4.24
N GLY A 259 -5.16 -7.96 -3.44
CA GLY A 259 -6.59 -7.81 -3.61
C GLY A 259 -7.03 -6.38 -3.85
N LEU A 260 -8.27 -6.23 -4.31
CA LEU A 260 -8.97 -4.96 -4.41
C LEU A 260 -10.34 -5.06 -3.74
N ALA A 261 -10.70 -4.04 -2.98
CA ALA A 261 -12.05 -3.82 -2.51
C ALA A 261 -12.49 -2.37 -2.78
N ILE A 262 -13.78 -2.14 -2.96
CA ILE A 262 -14.35 -0.81 -3.17
C ILE A 262 -15.35 -0.46 -2.08
N SER A 263 -15.46 0.82 -1.77
CA SER A 263 -16.40 1.34 -0.79
C SER A 263 -16.85 2.75 -1.16
N GLN A 264 -18.08 3.11 -0.79
CA GLN A 264 -18.58 4.49 -0.94
C GLN A 264 -18.28 5.35 0.29
N ASP A 265 -17.99 4.74 1.44
CA ASP A 265 -17.84 5.42 2.73
C ASP A 265 -16.53 5.08 3.47
N GLY A 266 -15.70 4.21 2.89
CA GLY A 266 -14.44 3.74 3.46
C GLY A 266 -14.62 2.76 4.63
N ARG A 267 -15.85 2.31 4.90
CA ARG A 267 -16.24 1.49 6.05
C ARG A 267 -16.84 0.16 5.62
N HIS A 268 -17.72 0.19 4.63
CA HIS A 268 -18.35 -1.00 4.08
C HIS A 268 -17.70 -1.35 2.75
N TRP A 269 -16.96 -2.45 2.72
CA TRP A 269 -16.12 -2.85 1.60
C TRP A 269 -16.71 -4.04 0.84
N ALA A 270 -16.76 -3.92 -0.49
CA ALA A 270 -17.05 -5.01 -1.40
C ALA A 270 -15.77 -5.43 -2.13
N ARG A 271 -15.41 -6.72 -2.03
CA ARG A 271 -14.26 -7.28 -2.76
C ARG A 271 -14.53 -7.25 -4.27
N ILE A 272 -13.48 -7.01 -5.05
CA ILE A 272 -13.48 -7.07 -6.50
C ILE A 272 -12.62 -8.25 -6.93
N GLU A 273 -13.18 -9.13 -7.74
CA GLU A 273 -12.46 -10.27 -8.32
C GLU A 273 -11.49 -9.78 -9.39
N GLY A 274 -10.20 -10.10 -9.19
CA GLY A 274 -9.15 -9.87 -10.18
C GLY A 274 -9.04 -11.00 -11.21
N GLU A 275 -7.97 -10.98 -12.02
CA GLU A 275 -7.79 -11.94 -13.11
C GLU A 275 -7.31 -13.32 -12.63
N HIS A 276 -6.74 -13.41 -11.43
CA HIS A 276 -6.29 -14.66 -10.87
C HIS A 276 -7.47 -15.52 -10.40
N HIS A 277 -7.37 -16.85 -10.53
CA HIS A 277 -8.47 -17.77 -10.23
C HIS A 277 -8.92 -17.76 -8.76
N SER A 278 -8.10 -17.23 -7.85
CA SER A 278 -8.46 -17.04 -6.43
C SER A 278 -9.17 -15.70 -6.15
N GLY A 279 -9.43 -14.89 -7.17
CA GLY A 279 -9.97 -13.53 -7.04
C GLY A 279 -8.90 -12.45 -6.81
N ALA A 280 -7.61 -12.81 -6.73
CA ALA A 280 -6.52 -11.84 -6.64
C ALA A 280 -6.32 -11.06 -7.95
N LEU A 281 -5.70 -9.88 -7.87
CA LEU A 281 -5.44 -9.00 -9.01
C LEU A 281 -4.53 -9.65 -10.06
N PHE A 282 -3.45 -10.29 -9.62
CA PHE A 282 -2.50 -11.03 -10.45
C PHE A 282 -1.69 -12.01 -9.59
N ASP A 283 -1.03 -12.97 -10.25
CA ASP A 283 -0.25 -14.02 -9.60
C ASP A 283 1.19 -13.59 -9.24
N VAL A 284 1.92 -14.41 -8.50
CA VAL A 284 3.38 -14.32 -8.29
C VAL A 284 4.17 -14.44 -9.61
N GLY A 285 5.48 -14.21 -9.56
CA GLY A 285 6.37 -14.44 -10.70
C GLY A 285 6.46 -15.93 -11.06
N MET A 286 6.97 -16.23 -12.26
CA MET A 286 7.31 -17.60 -12.63
C MET A 286 8.45 -18.13 -11.76
N GLU A 287 8.70 -19.44 -11.78
CA GLU A 287 9.87 -20.02 -11.11
C GLU A 287 11.15 -19.26 -11.52
N LYS A 288 11.95 -18.86 -10.53
CA LYS A 288 13.18 -18.04 -10.65
C LYS A 288 12.97 -16.55 -10.90
N ASP A 289 11.74 -16.08 -11.07
CA ASP A 289 11.49 -14.65 -10.97
C ASP A 289 11.72 -14.20 -9.53
N TRP A 290 12.21 -12.97 -9.37
CA TRP A 290 12.49 -12.38 -8.05
C TRP A 290 11.25 -12.30 -7.15
N ASP A 291 10.03 -12.33 -7.73
CA ASP A 291 8.75 -12.30 -7.03
C ASP A 291 7.97 -13.61 -7.09
N SER A 292 8.65 -14.75 -7.28
CA SER A 292 8.03 -16.07 -7.35
C SER A 292 7.50 -16.60 -6.02
N SER A 293 7.97 -16.04 -4.89
CA SER A 293 7.68 -16.55 -3.54
C SER A 293 6.31 -16.14 -3.03
N PHE A 294 6.04 -14.83 -3.09
CA PHE A 294 4.81 -14.18 -2.63
C PHE A 294 4.79 -12.75 -3.17
N ILE A 295 3.66 -12.05 -3.11
CA ILE A 295 3.60 -10.59 -3.36
C ILE A 295 2.79 -9.91 -2.26
N ALA A 296 3.26 -8.76 -1.77
CA ALA A 296 2.65 -8.08 -0.63
C ALA A 296 2.87 -6.55 -0.63
N GLY A 297 2.14 -5.87 0.25
CA GLY A 297 2.34 -4.46 0.61
C GLY A 297 2.24 -3.51 -0.58
N SER A 298 1.19 -3.66 -1.39
CA SER A 298 1.02 -2.86 -2.62
C SER A 298 0.67 -1.40 -2.34
N HIS A 299 1.44 -0.48 -2.89
CA HIS A 299 1.16 0.95 -2.86
C HIS A 299 0.81 1.47 -4.26
N VAL A 300 -0.34 2.10 -4.42
CA VAL A 300 -0.86 2.54 -5.72
C VAL A 300 -0.86 4.06 -5.83
N VAL A 301 -0.26 4.57 -6.89
CA VAL A 301 -0.24 6.00 -7.23
C VAL A 301 -0.94 6.23 -8.55
N PHE A 302 -1.85 7.20 -8.58
CA PHE A 302 -2.43 7.72 -9.82
C PHE A 302 -1.46 8.70 -10.46
N HIS A 303 -0.93 8.33 -11.63
CA HIS A 303 -0.20 9.21 -12.52
C HIS A 303 -1.13 9.80 -13.59
N GLU A 304 -0.66 10.86 -14.24
CA GLU A 304 -1.43 11.61 -15.24
C GLU A 304 -1.92 10.71 -16.39
N ARG A 305 -3.03 11.12 -17.03
CA ARG A 305 -3.64 10.47 -18.21
C ARG A 305 -4.08 9.01 -17.98
N GLY A 306 -4.48 8.67 -16.74
CA GLY A 306 -5.03 7.36 -16.40
C GLY A 306 -3.97 6.27 -16.30
N ASP A 307 -2.73 6.64 -15.97
CA ASP A 307 -1.64 5.71 -15.69
C ASP A 307 -1.61 5.42 -14.19
N LEU A 308 -2.01 4.23 -13.76
CA LEU A 308 -1.88 3.81 -12.37
C LEU A 308 -0.61 2.97 -12.20
N ARG A 309 0.07 3.17 -11.07
CA ARG A 309 1.33 2.48 -10.78
C ARG A 309 1.26 1.87 -9.41
N MET A 310 1.48 0.58 -9.36
CA MET A 310 1.53 -0.21 -8.15
C MET A 310 2.97 -0.56 -7.86
N TYR A 311 3.42 -0.28 -6.64
CA TYR A 311 4.70 -0.72 -6.10
C TYR A 311 4.40 -1.83 -5.11
N TYR A 312 5.04 -2.98 -5.24
CA TYR A 312 4.81 -4.13 -4.36
C TYR A 312 6.15 -4.75 -4.01
N HIS A 313 6.20 -5.53 -2.93
CA HIS A 313 7.42 -6.22 -2.55
C HIS A 313 7.27 -7.73 -2.58
N SER A 314 8.43 -8.39 -2.65
CA SER A 314 8.58 -9.84 -2.56
C SER A 314 9.96 -10.17 -1.98
N PHE A 315 10.27 -11.46 -1.90
CA PHE A 315 11.56 -11.99 -1.53
C PHE A 315 12.17 -12.79 -2.69
N ASP A 316 13.32 -12.31 -3.15
CA ASP A 316 14.13 -12.90 -4.20
C ASP A 316 14.92 -14.08 -3.61
N LEU A 317 14.42 -15.30 -3.81
CA LEU A 317 15.02 -16.53 -3.25
C LEU A 317 16.43 -16.79 -3.77
N GLU A 318 16.72 -16.39 -5.01
CA GLU A 318 18.03 -16.61 -5.63
C GLU A 318 19.10 -15.73 -4.99
N ASN A 319 18.75 -14.46 -4.71
CA ASN A 319 19.67 -13.50 -4.13
C ASN A 319 19.58 -13.39 -2.60
N GLY A 320 18.57 -14.00 -1.98
CA GLY A 320 18.35 -13.95 -0.53
C GLY A 320 17.95 -12.57 0.00
N HIS A 321 17.36 -11.71 -0.84
CA HIS A 321 17.04 -10.32 -0.49
C HIS A 321 15.57 -9.98 -0.77
N TYR A 322 15.01 -9.07 0.03
CA TYR A 322 13.77 -8.39 -0.31
C TYR A 322 13.96 -7.46 -1.51
N GLY A 323 12.92 -7.35 -2.32
CA GLY A 323 12.87 -6.45 -3.45
C GLY A 323 11.53 -5.74 -3.57
N ILE A 324 11.57 -4.54 -4.17
CA ILE A 324 10.37 -3.80 -4.57
C ILE A 324 10.32 -3.83 -6.09
N GLY A 325 9.16 -4.20 -6.62
CA GLY A 325 8.83 -4.18 -8.04
C GLY A 325 7.72 -3.19 -8.36
N ILE A 326 7.44 -3.04 -9.65
CA ILE A 326 6.39 -2.15 -10.15
C ILE A 326 5.48 -2.87 -11.15
N ALA A 327 4.19 -2.55 -11.09
CA ALA A 327 3.20 -2.89 -12.10
C ALA A 327 2.42 -1.65 -12.54
N ARG A 328 1.90 -1.66 -13.78
CA ARG A 328 1.10 -0.57 -14.34
C ARG A 328 -0.30 -1.02 -14.71
N SER A 329 -1.26 -0.10 -14.59
CA SER A 329 -2.64 -0.31 -14.98
C SER A 329 -3.23 0.94 -15.62
N ARG A 330 -4.26 0.77 -16.45
CA ARG A 330 -5.10 1.88 -16.94
C ARG A 330 -6.44 2.02 -16.22
N ASP A 331 -6.85 0.97 -15.50
CA ASP A 331 -8.17 0.86 -14.89
C ASP A 331 -8.12 0.55 -13.38
N GLY A 332 -6.92 0.28 -12.84
CA GLY A 332 -6.70 -0.10 -11.44
C GLY A 332 -7.03 -1.55 -11.12
N MET A 333 -7.55 -2.32 -12.08
CA MET A 333 -8.00 -3.70 -11.87
C MET A 333 -7.08 -4.69 -12.59
N LYS A 334 -6.68 -4.38 -13.82
CA LYS A 334 -5.78 -5.20 -14.63
C LYS A 334 -4.37 -4.62 -14.58
N TRP A 335 -3.40 -5.43 -14.20
CA TRP A 335 -2.04 -4.96 -13.94
C TRP A 335 -1.02 -5.70 -14.80
N VAL A 336 -0.04 -4.96 -15.30
CA VAL A 336 1.11 -5.50 -16.05
C VAL A 336 2.37 -5.26 -15.24
N LYS A 337 3.01 -6.34 -14.77
CA LYS A 337 4.30 -6.27 -14.07
C LYS A 337 5.39 -5.78 -15.01
N LEU A 338 6.26 -4.91 -14.52
CA LEU A 338 7.43 -4.41 -15.25
C LEU A 338 8.77 -4.87 -14.65
N GLY A 339 8.73 -5.58 -13.51
CA GLY A 339 9.90 -6.15 -12.85
C GLY A 339 10.35 -5.40 -11.59
N LYS A 340 11.52 -5.81 -11.08
CA LYS A 340 12.16 -5.29 -9.88
C LYS A 340 12.78 -3.90 -10.12
N ILE A 341 12.54 -2.96 -9.21
CA ILE A 341 13.06 -1.58 -9.27
C ILE A 341 14.03 -1.24 -8.14
N ILE A 342 13.93 -1.91 -6.98
CA ILE A 342 14.85 -1.78 -5.85
C ILE A 342 15.11 -3.20 -5.31
N GLY A 343 16.37 -3.53 -5.04
CA GLY A 343 16.78 -4.77 -4.37
C GLY A 343 17.69 -4.49 -3.16
N GLY A 344 18.48 -5.48 -2.75
CA GLY A 344 19.50 -5.36 -1.71
C GLY A 344 20.36 -4.11 -1.83
N GLY A 345 20.56 -3.43 -0.70
CA GLY A 345 21.50 -2.32 -0.57
C GLY A 345 22.95 -2.81 -0.61
N ARG A 346 23.88 -1.90 -0.36
CA ARG A 346 25.28 -2.28 -0.17
C ARG A 346 25.45 -3.14 1.09
N SER A 347 26.48 -3.98 1.12
CA SER A 347 26.82 -4.71 2.33
C SER A 347 27.13 -3.76 3.50
N GLY A 348 26.62 -4.07 4.69
CA GLY A 348 26.64 -3.21 5.87
C GLY A 348 25.66 -2.02 5.83
N GLY A 349 24.88 -1.87 4.75
CA GLY A 349 23.81 -0.86 4.68
C GLY A 349 22.58 -1.24 5.51
N PHE A 350 21.76 -0.24 5.85
CA PHE A 350 20.53 -0.46 6.62
C PHE A 350 19.49 -1.33 5.90
N ASP A 351 19.66 -1.51 4.59
CA ASP A 351 18.82 -2.30 3.71
C ASP A 351 19.64 -3.34 2.91
N GLU A 352 20.75 -3.83 3.47
CA GLU A 352 21.60 -4.87 2.88
C GLU A 352 20.80 -6.08 2.39
N LEU A 353 19.88 -6.61 3.22
CA LEU A 353 18.99 -7.71 2.87
C LEU A 353 17.74 -7.27 2.08
N GLY A 354 17.69 -6.03 1.64
CA GLY A 354 16.66 -5.54 0.72
C GLY A 354 15.67 -4.55 1.32
N ALA A 355 14.68 -4.23 0.48
CA ALA A 355 13.67 -3.21 0.72
C ALA A 355 12.26 -3.82 0.57
N MET A 356 11.33 -3.41 1.44
CA MET A 356 9.93 -3.85 1.42
C MET A 356 8.97 -2.74 1.89
N ASN A 357 7.66 -3.02 1.86
CA ASN A 357 6.61 -2.10 2.29
C ASN A 357 6.76 -0.66 1.73
N PRO A 358 6.75 -0.48 0.39
CA PRO A 358 6.89 0.84 -0.20
C PRO A 358 5.70 1.73 0.14
N CYS A 359 5.96 3.01 0.39
CA CYS A 359 4.98 4.09 0.34
C CYS A 359 5.49 5.18 -0.58
N VAL A 360 4.76 5.45 -1.66
CA VAL A 360 5.23 6.30 -2.75
C VAL A 360 4.32 7.50 -2.91
N VAL A 361 4.91 8.70 -2.82
CA VAL A 361 4.22 9.97 -3.03
C VAL A 361 4.82 10.65 -4.25
N ARG A 362 3.96 11.15 -5.15
CA ARG A 362 4.37 12.12 -6.16
C ARG A 362 4.38 13.51 -5.52
N LYS A 363 5.55 14.08 -5.30
CA LYS A 363 5.72 15.38 -4.63
C LYS A 363 4.96 16.46 -5.39
N ARG A 364 4.22 17.29 -4.66
CA ARG A 364 3.61 18.51 -5.21
C ARG A 364 4.72 19.46 -5.72
N GLY A 365 4.44 20.22 -6.78
CA GLY A 365 5.40 21.15 -7.38
C GLY A 365 6.40 20.46 -8.33
N SER A 366 7.39 19.73 -7.79
CA SER A 366 8.47 19.12 -8.60
C SER A 366 8.00 18.00 -9.52
N GLY A 367 6.92 17.29 -9.15
CA GLY A 367 6.40 16.14 -9.88
C GLY A 367 7.25 14.87 -9.78
N GLU A 368 8.38 14.93 -9.06
CA GLU A 368 9.23 13.79 -8.75
C GLU A 368 8.54 12.85 -7.74
N TYR A 369 8.98 11.60 -7.73
CA TYR A 369 8.49 10.56 -6.84
C TYR A 369 9.45 10.38 -5.67
N LEU A 370 8.88 10.31 -4.47
CA LEU A 370 9.55 9.97 -3.22
C LEU A 370 8.95 8.67 -2.69
N MET A 371 9.80 7.72 -2.33
CA MET A 371 9.42 6.46 -1.72
C MET A 371 10.01 6.40 -0.31
N ALA A 372 9.16 6.23 0.69
CA ALA A 372 9.58 5.67 1.98
C ALA A 372 9.47 4.14 1.90
N TYR A 373 10.46 3.43 2.40
CA TYR A 373 10.45 1.96 2.40
C TYR A 373 11.08 1.40 3.66
N GLU A 374 10.68 0.18 4.01
CA GLU A 374 11.28 -0.58 5.09
C GLU A 374 12.54 -1.30 4.59
N GLY A 375 13.69 -0.96 5.17
CA GLY A 375 14.98 -1.57 4.91
C GLY A 375 15.27 -2.69 5.92
N VAL A 376 15.95 -3.73 5.42
CA VAL A 376 16.33 -4.91 6.20
C VAL A 376 17.87 -4.99 6.24
N VAL A 377 18.46 -4.79 7.41
CA VAL A 377 19.92 -4.88 7.58
C VAL A 377 20.37 -6.35 7.65
N GLY A 378 21.66 -6.64 7.46
CA GLY A 378 22.26 -7.99 7.46
C GLY A 378 21.88 -8.92 8.63
N ASN A 379 21.49 -8.38 9.79
CA ASN A 379 21.04 -9.17 10.94
C ASN A 379 19.50 -9.30 11.06
N GLY A 380 18.75 -8.86 10.05
CA GLY A 380 17.28 -8.87 10.02
C GLY A 380 16.59 -7.67 10.70
N GLY A 381 17.36 -6.75 11.30
CA GLY A 381 16.82 -5.52 11.87
C GLY A 381 16.06 -4.66 10.85
N ARG A 382 15.02 -3.96 11.32
CA ARG A 382 14.13 -3.15 10.46
C ARG A 382 14.31 -1.67 10.72
N SER A 383 14.40 -0.89 9.65
CA SER A 383 14.48 0.56 9.67
C SER A 383 13.80 1.15 8.43
N ILE A 384 13.61 2.47 8.38
CA ILE A 384 12.97 3.13 7.24
C ILE A 384 13.98 4.00 6.49
N GLY A 385 14.05 3.80 5.18
CA GLY A 385 14.86 4.58 4.25
C GLY A 385 14.00 5.36 3.25
N LEU A 386 14.66 6.18 2.43
CA LEU A 386 14.03 6.94 1.34
C LEU A 386 14.73 6.69 0.01
N ALA A 387 13.95 6.69 -1.07
CA ALA A 387 14.44 6.70 -2.44
C ALA A 387 13.65 7.70 -3.29
N VAL A 388 14.28 8.25 -4.33
CA VAL A 388 13.65 9.17 -5.28
C VAL A 388 13.74 8.65 -6.70
N SER A 389 12.75 8.97 -7.51
CA SER A 389 12.76 8.79 -8.95
C SER A 389 12.11 9.99 -9.61
N ARG A 390 12.63 10.42 -10.77
CA ARG A 390 12.03 11.52 -11.52
C ARG A 390 10.70 11.14 -12.12
N ASP A 391 10.65 9.94 -12.71
CA ASP A 391 9.47 9.49 -13.42
C ASP A 391 8.59 8.62 -12.58
N GLY A 392 9.08 7.92 -11.54
CA GLY A 392 8.33 6.94 -10.75
C GLY A 392 8.12 5.61 -11.47
N LEU A 393 8.98 5.27 -12.43
CA LEU A 393 8.97 3.99 -13.14
C LEU A 393 10.26 3.22 -12.90
N LYS A 394 11.39 3.92 -12.98
CA LYS A 394 12.73 3.33 -12.92
C LYS A 394 13.73 4.31 -12.30
N ASP A 395 15.01 3.94 -12.33
CA ASP A 395 16.13 4.77 -11.90
C ASP A 395 15.95 5.31 -10.46
N TRP A 396 15.39 4.48 -9.59
CA TRP A 396 15.20 4.80 -8.18
C TRP A 396 16.56 4.91 -7.49
N THR A 397 16.80 6.06 -6.86
CA THR A 397 18.06 6.37 -6.18
C THR A 397 17.80 6.58 -4.70
N ARG A 398 18.49 5.82 -3.84
CA ARG A 398 18.45 6.00 -2.39
C ARG A 398 18.88 7.42 -2.02
N CYS A 399 18.15 8.07 -1.11
CA CYS A 399 18.44 9.44 -0.70
C CYS A 399 19.66 9.56 0.22
N GLY A 400 20.13 8.44 0.76
CA GLY A 400 21.29 8.37 1.63
C GLY A 400 21.64 6.93 1.97
N ASP A 401 22.73 6.84 2.69
CA ASP A 401 23.38 5.60 3.13
C ASP A 401 22.84 5.08 4.46
N GLU A 402 22.18 5.96 5.20
CA GLU A 402 21.62 5.74 6.52
C GLU A 402 20.09 5.75 6.45
N ALA A 403 19.46 4.95 7.29
CA ALA A 403 18.02 5.00 7.47
C ALA A 403 17.59 6.37 8.03
N VAL A 404 16.49 6.92 7.52
CA VAL A 404 15.90 8.18 7.99
C VAL A 404 15.13 8.01 9.30
N LEU A 405 14.70 6.78 9.61
CA LEU A 405 14.16 6.41 10.91
C LEU A 405 14.66 5.02 11.32
N LYS A 406 15.38 4.97 12.44
CA LYS A 406 15.88 3.73 13.07
C LYS A 406 15.03 3.37 14.29
N SER A 407 15.15 2.14 14.78
CA SER A 407 14.58 1.77 16.08
C SER A 407 15.06 2.71 17.18
N SER A 408 14.22 2.90 18.21
CA SER A 408 14.61 3.73 19.35
C SER A 408 15.65 3.03 20.23
N GLU A 409 16.24 3.79 21.15
CA GLU A 409 17.06 3.23 22.22
C GLU A 409 16.28 2.20 23.04
N LYS A 410 16.98 1.35 23.81
CA LYS A 410 16.41 0.16 24.49
C LYS A 410 15.17 0.40 25.36
N SER A 411 14.87 1.64 25.77
CA SER A 411 13.69 1.99 26.57
C SER A 411 12.50 2.52 25.75
N GLY A 412 12.65 2.73 24.46
CA GLY A 412 11.55 3.20 23.61
C GLY A 412 10.60 2.06 23.21
N TRP A 413 9.34 2.42 22.97
CA TRP A 413 8.29 1.48 22.60
C TRP A 413 8.50 0.80 21.24
N ASP A 414 9.33 1.37 20.35
CA ASP A 414 9.67 0.89 19.01
C ASP A 414 11.16 0.48 18.90
N SER A 415 11.72 -0.05 19.99
CA SER A 415 13.15 -0.37 20.15
C SER A 415 13.64 -1.60 19.38
N ASN A 416 12.75 -2.50 18.97
CA ASN A 416 13.09 -3.72 18.23
C ASN A 416 12.94 -3.59 16.72
N GLY A 417 12.39 -2.48 16.22
CA GLY A 417 12.29 -2.22 14.79
C GLY A 417 11.20 -1.23 14.43
N VAL A 418 11.38 -0.58 13.28
CA VAL A 418 10.36 0.28 12.66
C VAL A 418 10.16 -0.13 11.21
N GLY A 419 8.93 -0.03 10.72
CA GLY A 419 8.55 -0.51 9.39
C GLY A 419 7.18 -0.03 8.94
N SER A 420 6.70 -0.60 7.84
CA SER A 420 5.41 -0.27 7.22
C SER A 420 5.13 1.25 7.15
N PRO A 421 5.99 2.02 6.45
CA PRO A 421 5.87 3.47 6.41
C PRO A 421 4.61 3.93 5.67
N CYS A 422 4.02 5.03 6.12
CA CYS A 422 3.01 5.79 5.40
C CYS A 422 3.35 7.28 5.47
N LEU A 423 3.75 7.82 4.32
CA LEU A 423 4.23 9.18 4.17
C LEU A 423 3.09 10.10 3.73
N VAL A 424 2.88 11.18 4.45
CA VAL A 424 1.86 12.20 4.18
C VAL A 424 2.54 13.56 4.01
N GLN A 425 2.40 14.15 2.83
CA GLN A 425 2.84 15.53 2.56
C GLN A 425 1.86 16.49 3.23
N MET A 426 2.38 17.42 4.03
CA MET A 426 1.61 18.48 4.66
C MET A 426 1.47 19.67 3.73
N ASP A 427 0.38 20.41 3.90
CA ASP A 427 0.16 21.68 3.21
C ASP A 427 0.79 22.81 4.04
N GLY A 428 1.67 23.61 3.43
CA GLY A 428 2.42 24.70 4.05
C GLY A 428 3.33 25.41 3.05
N GLU A 429 3.99 26.50 3.46
CA GLU A 429 5.02 27.17 2.62
C GLU A 429 6.29 26.30 2.48
N GLU A 430 6.56 25.42 3.46
CA GLU A 430 7.62 24.43 3.43
C GLU A 430 7.06 23.02 3.15
N ASP A 431 7.84 22.19 2.44
CA ASP A 431 7.55 20.77 2.21
C ASP A 431 7.71 19.97 3.52
N GLU A 432 6.78 20.14 4.45
CA GLU A 432 6.72 19.35 5.68
C GLU A 432 6.09 17.98 5.44
N TRP A 433 6.61 16.96 6.13
CA TRP A 433 6.16 15.59 6.00
C TRP A 433 5.84 14.97 7.34
N ARG A 434 4.75 14.19 7.37
CA ARG A 434 4.46 13.26 8.46
C ARG A 434 4.69 11.83 7.98
N LEU A 435 5.47 11.09 8.73
CA LEU A 435 5.71 9.67 8.52
C LEU A 435 5.02 8.88 9.64
N TYR A 436 3.93 8.19 9.29
CA TYR A 436 3.34 7.18 10.15
C TYR A 436 4.05 5.86 9.94
N TYR A 437 4.28 5.09 10.99
CA TYR A 437 5.06 3.87 10.90
C TYR A 437 4.62 2.85 11.94
N ARG A 438 4.78 1.57 11.65
CA ARG A 438 4.68 0.51 12.66
C ARG A 438 5.97 0.49 13.46
N GLY A 439 5.86 0.50 14.79
CA GLY A 439 6.96 0.21 15.70
C GLY A 439 6.78 -1.14 16.39
N VAL A 440 7.90 -1.80 16.67
CA VAL A 440 7.96 -3.06 17.42
C VAL A 440 8.81 -2.85 18.66
N GLY A 441 8.26 -3.15 19.82
CA GLY A 441 8.93 -3.05 21.11
C GLY A 441 9.36 -4.40 21.66
N ILE A 442 9.81 -4.35 22.91
CA ILE A 442 10.17 -5.52 23.71
C ILE A 442 8.99 -6.50 23.76
N GLY A 443 9.28 -7.80 23.60
CA GLY A 443 8.26 -8.85 23.59
C GLY A 443 7.37 -8.88 22.35
N GLY A 444 7.72 -8.14 21.29
CA GLY A 444 6.96 -8.11 20.03
C GLY A 444 5.70 -7.25 20.09
N ARG A 445 5.52 -6.44 21.16
CA ARG A 445 4.42 -5.47 21.24
C ARG A 445 4.52 -4.50 20.06
N THR A 446 3.40 -4.26 19.39
CA THR A 446 3.32 -3.35 18.25
C THR A 446 2.53 -2.09 18.58
N GLY A 447 2.78 -1.04 17.82
CA GLY A 447 2.07 0.23 17.87
C GLY A 447 2.29 1.00 16.58
N ILE A 448 1.51 2.05 16.34
CA ILE A 448 1.73 2.98 15.24
C ILE A 448 2.24 4.31 15.79
N GLY A 449 3.40 4.70 15.28
CA GLY A 449 4.08 5.94 15.61
C GLY A 449 3.95 6.98 14.51
N MET A 450 4.35 8.21 14.85
CA MET A 450 4.46 9.33 13.94
C MET A 450 5.81 10.02 14.13
N ALA A 451 6.49 10.30 13.02
CA ALA A 451 7.64 11.17 12.93
C ALA A 451 7.34 12.35 11.99
N VAL A 452 8.04 13.46 12.19
CA VAL A 452 7.88 14.69 11.39
C VAL A 452 9.23 15.07 10.77
N SER A 453 9.21 15.62 9.55
CA SER A 453 10.42 16.11 8.90
C SER A 453 11.04 17.29 9.68
N GLU A 454 12.36 17.42 9.60
CA GLU A 454 13.08 18.57 10.16
C GLU A 454 13.03 19.76 9.19
N GLY A 455 11.95 20.54 9.29
CA GLY A 455 11.63 21.61 8.35
C GLY A 455 11.36 21.04 6.96
N SER A 456 11.88 21.73 5.94
CA SER A 456 11.84 21.30 4.53
C SER A 456 12.78 20.13 4.19
N ASP A 457 13.65 19.67 5.11
CA ASP A 457 14.50 18.50 4.85
C ASP A 457 13.74 17.20 5.09
N TYR A 458 13.17 16.67 4.00
CA TYR A 458 12.50 15.37 4.00
C TYR A 458 13.44 14.18 4.24
N ARG A 459 14.77 14.37 4.33
CA ARG A 459 15.73 13.29 4.61
C ARG A 459 15.99 13.08 6.10
N SER A 460 15.50 13.96 6.97
CA SER A 460 15.63 13.84 8.42
C SER A 460 14.25 13.80 9.08
N PHE A 461 13.99 12.75 9.86
CA PHE A 461 12.74 12.58 10.60
C PHE A 461 13.00 12.48 12.10
N ARG A 462 12.25 13.26 12.89
CA ARG A 462 12.24 13.15 14.35
C ARG A 462 10.89 12.61 14.82
N ARG A 463 10.94 11.65 15.76
CA ARG A 463 9.73 11.15 16.44
C ARG A 463 8.95 12.31 17.05
N TRP A 464 7.65 12.33 16.83
CA TRP A 464 6.77 13.39 17.34
C TRP A 464 6.81 13.44 18.88
N ALA A 465 6.89 14.66 19.43
CA ALA A 465 7.17 14.89 20.85
C ALA A 465 6.10 15.72 21.57
N GLY A 466 4.92 15.89 20.96
CA GLY A 466 3.91 16.84 21.43
C GLY A 466 3.83 18.09 20.56
N PHE A 467 2.77 18.87 20.77
CA PHE A 467 2.72 20.26 20.27
C PHE A 467 3.71 21.08 21.09
N HIS A 468 4.61 21.80 20.42
CA HIS A 468 5.42 22.81 21.08
C HIS A 468 4.49 24.02 21.26
N LEU A 469 4.19 24.36 22.52
CA LEU A 469 3.37 25.52 22.90
C LEU A 469 4.16 26.82 22.78
#